data_AF-A0A6N2T1A8-F1
#
_entry.id   AF-A0A6N2T1A8-F1
#
_cell.length_a   1.000
_cell.length_b   1.000
_cell.length_c   1.000
_cell.angle_alpha   90.00
_cell.angle_beta   90.00
_cell.angle_gamma   90.00
#
_symmetry.space_group_name_H-M   'P 1'
#
loop_
_entity.id
_entity.type
_entity.pdbx_description
1 polymer ?
#
loop_
_entity_poly.entity_id
_entity_poly.type
_entity_poly.pdbx_seq_one_letter_code
_entity_poly.pdbx_strand_id
1 'polypeptide(L)'
;MRNALILICCLGLLWPAAVTAAERAPAGRGAAMTPGEAAWYQSLRAGLSQFRTGGGYKTNREAMEALAQKTCRWDPRTRRPVFLLREATPSFCSSACYLLLLKSLQLWDAAQPQPVISERAWLALIPRLGQHDGEGPWGWANANGPGLAVLVHRLGAGVNFEDWRKARPGDFMKIFWTDHIGRRESGHLTVLVKDGGDTVTFWSSNMPDGYGAKTVPKSQIRRVIFTRITRPERFNLAPAVGSHPWLSSLLRQEVGIKEVRRYSGMQNP
;
A
#
# COMPACT_ATOMS: atom_id res chain seq x y z
N MET A 1 -16.18 15.09 77.40
CA MET A 1 -15.40 16.34 77.28
C MET A 1 -14.55 16.24 76.02
N ARG A 2 -14.94 16.99 74.99
CA ARG A 2 -14.22 17.14 73.70
C ARG A 2 -13.20 18.26 73.85
N ASN A 3 -11.97 18.02 73.37
CA ASN A 3 -11.00 19.00 72.85
C ASN A 3 -10.15 18.16 71.86
N ALA A 4 -10.31 18.20 70.54
CA ALA A 4 -10.20 19.29 69.57
C ALA A 4 -8.78 19.89 69.50
N LEU A 5 -8.03 19.55 68.45
CA LEU A 5 -7.23 20.45 67.58
C LEU A 5 -6.64 19.57 66.45
N ILE A 6 -7.19 19.62 65.21
CA ILE A 6 -6.82 20.53 64.08
C ILE A 6 -5.45 20.11 63.50
N LEU A 7 -5.19 19.89 62.22
CA LEU A 7 -5.86 20.00 60.90
C LEU A 7 -4.77 19.50 59.91
N ILE A 8 -5.05 18.84 58.78
CA ILE A 8 -4.99 19.45 57.43
C ILE A 8 -5.23 18.35 56.37
N CYS A 9 -6.24 18.59 55.53
CA CYS A 9 -6.44 18.28 54.09
C CYS A 9 -5.21 17.76 53.30
N CYS A 10 -5.25 17.02 52.20
CA CYS A 10 -6.28 16.50 51.29
C CYS A 10 -5.55 15.66 50.20
N LEU A 11 -6.24 14.62 49.69
CA LEU A 11 -6.27 14.13 48.29
C LEU A 11 -4.98 13.89 47.48
N GLY A 12 -4.86 12.66 46.95
CA GLY A 12 -4.12 12.39 45.71
C GLY A 12 -3.70 10.93 45.53
N LEU A 13 -4.61 10.05 45.09
CA LEU A 13 -4.27 8.72 44.58
C LEU A 13 -3.83 8.83 43.11
N LEU A 14 -2.59 8.43 42.81
CA LEU A 14 -2.05 8.26 41.45
C LEU A 14 -1.39 6.88 41.33
N TRP A 15 -1.79 6.10 40.32
CA TRP A 15 -1.06 4.97 39.72
C TRP A 15 -0.25 5.52 38.50
N PRO A 16 0.70 4.84 37.79
CA PRO A 16 0.92 3.40 37.59
C PRO A 16 2.35 2.88 37.88
N ALA A 17 2.52 1.56 38.10
CA ALA A 17 3.84 0.90 38.02
C ALA A 17 3.90 -0.01 36.79
N ALA A 18 4.96 0.17 36.01
CA ALA A 18 5.16 -0.33 34.66
C ALA A 18 5.51 -1.83 34.59
N VAL A 19 4.96 -2.51 33.59
CA VAL A 19 5.43 -3.82 33.13
C VAL A 19 6.58 -3.59 32.15
N THR A 20 7.79 -4.04 32.49
CA THR A 20 8.92 -4.09 31.58
C THR A 20 9.29 -5.54 31.29
N ALA A 21 9.15 -5.94 30.02
CA ALA A 21 9.84 -7.09 29.45
C ALA A 21 9.96 -6.82 27.95
N ALA A 22 11.09 -6.21 27.57
CA ALA A 22 11.47 -6.03 26.18
C ALA A 22 12.13 -7.31 25.68
N GLU A 23 11.35 -8.20 25.07
CA GLU A 23 11.89 -9.29 24.26
C GLU A 23 12.36 -8.70 22.92
N ARG A 24 13.68 -8.58 22.77
CA ARG A 24 14.33 -8.15 21.53
C ARG A 24 14.12 -9.22 20.46
N ALA A 25 13.17 -8.98 19.55
CA ALA A 25 13.16 -9.66 18.26
C ALA A 25 14.47 -9.37 17.50
N PRO A 26 15.02 -10.32 16.71
CA PRO A 26 16.20 -10.07 15.92
C PRO A 26 15.81 -9.14 14.77
N ALA A 27 16.10 -7.85 14.94
CA ALA A 27 16.08 -6.90 13.85
C ALA A 27 17.17 -7.30 12.87
N GLY A 28 16.79 -7.90 11.74
CA GLY A 28 17.63 -7.89 10.55
C GLY A 28 17.98 -6.42 10.29
N ARG A 29 19.26 -6.06 10.46
CA ARG A 29 19.77 -4.71 10.17
C ARG A 29 19.67 -4.48 8.67
N GLY A 30 18.50 -4.06 8.20
CA GLY A 30 18.34 -3.47 6.88
C GLY A 30 19.22 -2.23 6.79
N ALA A 31 19.73 -1.94 5.60
CA ALA A 31 20.44 -0.69 5.33
C ALA A 31 19.59 0.51 5.77
N ALA A 32 20.24 1.54 6.34
CA ALA A 32 19.57 2.76 6.74
C ALA A 32 18.81 3.37 5.56
N MET A 33 17.60 3.86 5.81
CA MET A 33 16.81 4.53 4.77
C MET A 33 17.55 5.79 4.30
N THR A 34 17.61 5.98 2.99
CA THR A 34 17.99 7.29 2.45
C THR A 34 16.97 8.36 2.87
N PRO A 35 17.35 9.65 2.93
CA PRO A 35 16.41 10.72 3.26
C PRO A 35 15.14 10.72 2.39
N GLY A 36 15.28 10.44 1.09
CA GLY A 36 14.14 10.34 0.17
C GLY A 36 13.20 9.19 0.50
N GLU A 37 13.74 8.00 0.83
CA GLU A 37 12.92 6.87 1.27
C GLU A 37 12.23 7.15 2.62
N ALA A 38 12.91 7.83 3.53
CA ALA A 38 12.33 8.21 4.82
C ALA A 38 11.16 9.19 4.64
N ALA A 39 11.33 10.22 3.79
CA ALA A 39 10.28 11.16 3.44
C ALA A 39 9.07 10.45 2.80
N TRP A 40 9.31 9.56 1.83
CA TRP A 40 8.26 8.74 1.23
C TRP A 40 7.50 7.92 2.29
N TYR A 41 8.23 7.23 3.16
CA TYR A 41 7.61 6.37 4.18
C TYR A 41 6.79 7.18 5.19
N GLN A 42 7.23 8.39 5.55
CA GLN A 42 6.44 9.30 6.38
C GLN A 42 5.11 9.66 5.71
N SER A 43 5.13 10.01 4.41
CA SER A 43 3.91 10.28 3.64
C SER A 43 3.01 9.06 3.52
N LEU A 44 3.59 7.86 3.38
CA LEU A 44 2.84 6.61 3.34
C LEU A 44 2.13 6.33 4.67
N ARG A 45 2.82 6.47 5.80
CA ARG A 45 2.20 6.30 7.13
C ARG A 45 1.10 7.34 7.37
N ALA A 46 1.34 8.60 7.00
CA ALA A 46 0.36 9.67 7.12
C ALA A 46 -0.85 9.51 6.19
N GLY A 47 -0.67 8.85 5.03
CA GLY A 47 -1.77 8.45 4.16
C GLY A 47 -2.57 7.31 4.77
N LEU A 48 -1.88 6.28 5.25
CA LEU A 48 -2.49 5.09 5.86
C LEU A 48 -3.37 5.45 7.07
N SER A 49 -2.94 6.39 7.92
CA SER A 49 -3.72 6.82 9.09
C SER A 49 -5.05 7.50 8.76
N GLN A 50 -5.27 7.90 7.51
CA GLN A 50 -6.52 8.53 7.06
C GLN A 50 -7.60 7.51 6.64
N PHE A 51 -7.22 6.25 6.45
CA PHE A 51 -8.17 5.17 6.17
C PHE A 51 -8.80 4.69 7.48
N ARG A 52 -10.13 4.65 7.54
CA ARG A 52 -10.83 4.00 8.67
C ARG A 52 -10.99 2.51 8.39
N THR A 53 -10.79 1.71 9.43
CA THR A 53 -11.01 0.26 9.40
C THR A 53 -12.46 -0.06 9.03
N GLY A 54 -12.66 -1.14 8.28
CA GLY A 54 -13.98 -1.61 7.88
C GLY A 54 -14.36 -1.20 6.45
N GLY A 55 -15.67 -1.13 6.20
CA GLY A 55 -16.25 -0.69 4.93
C GLY A 55 -16.64 -1.82 3.98
N GLY A 56 -16.27 -3.06 4.28
CA GLY A 56 -16.64 -4.25 3.51
C GLY A 56 -15.78 -4.49 2.26
N TYR A 57 -15.88 -5.71 1.73
CA TYR A 57 -15.14 -6.16 0.55
C TYR A 57 -16.06 -6.47 -0.64
N LYS A 58 -15.81 -5.87 -1.80
CA LYS A 58 -16.47 -6.19 -3.09
C LYS A 58 -15.52 -5.93 -4.26
N THR A 59 -15.53 -6.84 -5.25
CA THR A 59 -14.78 -6.74 -6.53
C THR A 59 -15.69 -6.49 -7.73
N ASN A 60 -16.87 -5.91 -7.50
CA ASN A 60 -17.89 -5.71 -8.53
C ASN A 60 -17.77 -4.32 -9.19
N ARG A 61 -18.63 -4.08 -10.18
CA ARG A 61 -18.72 -2.81 -10.90
C ARG A 61 -19.00 -1.62 -9.98
N GLU A 62 -19.85 -1.79 -8.96
CA GLU A 62 -20.17 -0.75 -7.97
C GLU A 62 -18.91 -0.26 -7.24
N ALA A 63 -18.07 -1.18 -6.75
CA ALA A 63 -16.81 -0.83 -6.09
C ALA A 63 -15.83 -0.11 -7.05
N MET A 64 -15.83 -0.49 -8.33
CA MET A 64 -15.02 0.17 -9.36
C MET A 64 -15.52 1.60 -9.69
N GLU A 65 -16.84 1.78 -9.81
CA GLU A 65 -17.45 3.10 -10.03
C GLU A 65 -17.17 4.02 -8.84
N ALA A 66 -17.29 3.50 -7.62
CA ALA A 66 -16.97 4.23 -6.41
C ALA A 66 -15.51 4.73 -6.40
N LEU A 67 -14.55 3.85 -6.69
CA LEU A 67 -13.13 4.21 -6.81
C LEU A 67 -12.88 5.29 -7.87
N ALA A 68 -13.37 5.07 -9.09
CA ALA A 68 -13.02 5.87 -10.26
C ALA A 68 -13.78 7.20 -10.38
N GLN A 69 -15.00 7.28 -9.83
CA GLN A 69 -15.86 8.46 -10.00
C GLN A 69 -16.00 9.28 -8.72
N LYS A 70 -15.93 8.65 -7.54
CA LYS A 70 -16.20 9.32 -6.27
C LYS A 70 -14.95 9.55 -5.44
N THR A 71 -14.07 8.55 -5.36
CA THR A 71 -12.99 8.54 -4.38
C THR A 71 -11.79 9.38 -4.76
N CYS A 72 -11.30 9.30 -5.99
CA CYS A 72 -10.14 10.06 -6.45
C CYS A 72 -10.55 10.90 -7.67
N ARG A 73 -10.58 12.22 -7.52
CA ARG A 73 -10.99 13.15 -8.58
C ARG A 73 -10.03 14.30 -8.73
N TRP A 74 -9.92 14.83 -9.94
CA TRP A 74 -9.20 16.07 -10.20
C TRP A 74 -10.07 17.27 -9.82
N ASP A 75 -9.52 18.21 -9.05
CA ASP A 75 -10.14 19.52 -8.84
C ASP A 75 -9.50 20.56 -9.76
N PRO A 76 -10.22 21.04 -10.80
CA PRO A 76 -9.67 21.99 -11.75
C PRO A 76 -9.39 23.38 -11.13
N ARG A 77 -10.01 23.72 -10.01
CA ARG A 77 -9.80 25.02 -9.36
C ARG A 77 -8.47 25.07 -8.62
N THR A 78 -8.18 24.01 -7.87
CA THR A 78 -6.92 23.90 -7.12
C THR A 78 -5.80 23.23 -7.91
N ARG A 79 -6.11 22.67 -9.09
CA ARG A 79 -5.21 21.85 -9.93
C ARG A 79 -4.51 20.78 -9.09
N ARG A 80 -5.29 20.09 -8.26
CA ARG A 80 -4.84 19.02 -7.36
C ARG A 80 -5.82 17.86 -7.33
N PRO A 81 -5.37 16.63 -7.05
CA PRO A 81 -6.28 15.53 -6.78
C PRO A 81 -6.97 15.74 -5.41
N VAL A 82 -8.24 15.35 -5.33
CA VAL A 82 -9.06 15.31 -4.12
C VAL A 82 -9.41 13.85 -3.81
N PHE A 83 -9.27 13.47 -2.54
CA PHE A 83 -9.47 12.10 -2.08
C PHE A 83 -10.61 12.02 -1.06
N LEU A 84 -11.70 11.34 -1.43
CA LEU A 84 -12.82 11.01 -0.57
C LEU A 84 -12.73 9.53 -0.18
N LEU A 85 -11.76 9.19 0.68
CA LEU A 85 -11.37 7.80 0.97
C LEU A 85 -12.53 6.89 1.44
N ARG A 86 -13.55 7.48 2.07
CA ARG A 86 -14.78 6.79 2.51
C ARG A 86 -15.66 6.31 1.37
N GLU A 87 -15.59 6.97 0.22
CA GLU A 87 -16.44 6.61 -0.91
C GLU A 87 -15.99 5.29 -1.54
N ALA A 88 -14.73 4.87 -1.36
CA ALA A 88 -14.25 3.57 -1.79
C ALA A 88 -14.56 2.48 -0.76
N THR A 89 -15.76 2.44 -0.19
CA THR A 89 -16.20 1.33 0.65
C THR A 89 -17.60 0.88 0.20
N PRO A 90 -17.79 -0.39 -0.19
CA PRO A 90 -16.81 -1.49 -0.15
C PRO A 90 -15.68 -1.35 -1.20
N SER A 91 -14.56 -2.00 -0.93
CA SER A 91 -13.35 -2.01 -1.79
C SER A 91 -12.79 -3.41 -1.99
N PHE A 92 -11.64 -3.51 -2.63
CA PHE A 92 -10.86 -4.73 -2.77
C PHE A 92 -9.37 -4.42 -2.68
N CYS A 93 -8.53 -5.45 -2.66
CA CYS A 93 -7.13 -5.31 -2.26
C CYS A 93 -6.33 -4.34 -3.14
N SER A 94 -6.45 -4.46 -4.47
CA SER A 94 -5.76 -3.57 -5.40
C SER A 94 -6.26 -2.12 -5.33
N SER A 95 -7.58 -1.90 -5.20
CA SER A 95 -8.13 -0.54 -5.08
C SER A 95 -7.69 0.15 -3.79
N ALA A 96 -7.69 -0.58 -2.66
CA ALA A 96 -7.23 -0.07 -1.38
C ALA A 96 -5.77 0.38 -1.44
N CYS A 97 -4.89 -0.49 -1.93
CA CYS A 97 -3.45 -0.23 -1.96
C CYS A 97 -3.09 0.85 -2.98
N TYR A 98 -3.74 0.87 -4.15
CA TYR A 98 -3.50 1.92 -5.13
C TYR A 98 -4.01 3.29 -4.65
N LEU A 99 -5.17 3.32 -4.00
CA LEU A 99 -5.67 4.56 -3.40
C LEU A 99 -4.73 5.07 -2.29
N LEU A 100 -4.18 4.17 -1.47
CA LEU A 100 -3.14 4.52 -0.51
C LEU A 100 -1.88 5.05 -1.19
N LEU A 101 -1.42 4.43 -2.29
CA LEU A 101 -0.29 4.92 -3.09
C LEU A 101 -0.55 6.37 -3.55
N LEU A 102 -1.70 6.63 -4.18
CA LEU A 102 -2.05 7.97 -4.66
C LEU A 102 -2.17 8.99 -3.54
N LYS A 103 -2.78 8.62 -2.41
CA LYS A 103 -2.88 9.49 -1.25
C LYS A 103 -1.51 9.81 -0.66
N SER A 104 -0.62 8.82 -0.62
CA SER A 104 0.76 8.98 -0.15
C SER A 104 1.56 9.88 -1.07
N LEU A 105 1.40 9.74 -2.40
CA LEU A 105 1.98 10.64 -3.39
C LEU A 105 1.47 12.07 -3.23
N GLN A 106 0.18 12.27 -2.95
CA GLN A 106 -0.39 13.60 -2.72
C GLN A 106 0.28 14.28 -1.52
N LEU A 107 0.44 13.56 -0.41
CA LEU A 107 1.07 14.09 0.80
C LEU A 107 2.57 14.34 0.59
N TRP A 108 3.24 13.45 -0.13
CA TRP A 108 4.66 13.60 -0.46
C TRP A 108 4.90 14.81 -1.38
N ASP A 109 4.09 14.98 -2.42
CA ASP A 109 4.17 16.08 -3.40
C ASP A 109 3.84 17.42 -2.74
N ALA A 110 2.85 17.47 -1.85
CA ALA A 110 2.49 18.67 -1.09
C ALA A 110 3.57 19.10 -0.08
N ALA A 111 4.45 18.19 0.34
CA ALA A 111 5.58 18.49 1.21
C ALA A 111 6.81 19.00 0.46
N GLN A 112 6.80 18.98 -0.88
CA GLN A 112 7.89 19.51 -1.69
C GLN A 112 7.83 21.05 -1.75
N PRO A 113 8.96 21.75 -1.91
CA PRO A 113 8.98 23.21 -2.09
C PRO A 113 8.17 23.69 -3.30
N GLN A 114 8.06 22.85 -4.33
CA GLN A 114 7.26 23.06 -5.52
C GLN A 114 6.63 21.73 -5.96
N PRO A 115 5.44 21.72 -6.59
CA PRO A 115 4.84 20.51 -7.11
C PRO A 115 5.76 19.77 -8.09
N VAL A 116 5.97 18.48 -7.84
CA VAL A 116 6.83 17.61 -8.65
C VAL A 116 6.00 16.76 -9.61
N ILE A 117 4.82 16.33 -9.18
CA ILE A 117 3.88 15.56 -10.01
C ILE A 117 2.99 16.53 -10.78
N SER A 118 3.12 16.54 -12.11
CA SER A 118 2.34 17.42 -12.99
C SER A 118 0.87 17.05 -13.01
N GLU A 119 0.02 18.02 -13.41
CA GLU A 119 -1.41 17.79 -13.69
C GLU A 119 -1.62 16.62 -14.66
N ARG A 120 -0.85 16.57 -15.75
CA ARG A 120 -0.95 15.47 -16.73
C ARG A 120 -0.64 14.12 -16.09
N ALA A 121 0.33 14.06 -15.18
CA ALA A 121 0.64 12.83 -14.45
C ALA A 121 -0.48 12.46 -13.47
N TRP A 122 -1.03 13.41 -12.72
CA TRP A 122 -2.18 13.16 -11.86
C TRP A 122 -3.39 12.63 -12.63
N LEU A 123 -3.73 13.25 -13.76
CA LEU A 123 -4.82 12.80 -14.62
C LEU A 123 -4.59 11.39 -15.18
N ALA A 124 -3.34 10.99 -15.43
CA ALA A 124 -3.01 9.63 -15.85
C ALA A 124 -3.11 8.61 -14.69
N LEU A 125 -2.77 9.04 -13.46
CA LEU A 125 -2.77 8.20 -12.27
C LEU A 125 -4.17 7.91 -11.72
N ILE A 126 -5.11 8.85 -11.86
CA ILE A 126 -6.49 8.70 -11.38
C ILE A 126 -7.17 7.52 -12.10
N PRO A 127 -7.74 6.53 -11.37
CA PRO A 127 -8.48 5.43 -11.96
C PRO A 127 -9.66 5.92 -12.80
N ARG A 128 -9.89 5.30 -13.96
CA ARG A 128 -11.06 5.58 -14.83
C ARG A 128 -11.91 4.34 -14.99
N LEU A 129 -13.23 4.55 -15.07
CA LEU A 129 -14.15 3.46 -15.36
C LEU A 129 -13.86 2.88 -16.75
N GLY A 130 -13.88 1.55 -16.87
CA GLY A 130 -13.59 0.85 -18.12
C GLY A 130 -12.11 0.66 -18.43
N GLN A 131 -11.19 1.08 -17.57
CA GLN A 131 -9.77 0.70 -17.71
C GLN A 131 -9.58 -0.79 -17.43
N HIS A 132 -9.05 -1.51 -18.41
CA HIS A 132 -8.78 -2.94 -18.31
C HIS A 132 -7.37 -3.22 -17.75
N ASP A 133 -7.15 -4.47 -17.32
CA ASP A 133 -5.83 -4.94 -16.93
C ASP A 133 -4.80 -4.66 -18.03
N GLY A 134 -3.69 -4.03 -17.65
CA GLY A 134 -2.64 -3.61 -18.59
C GLY A 134 -2.90 -2.27 -19.29
N GLU A 135 -3.92 -1.49 -18.94
CA GLU A 135 -4.17 -0.17 -19.53
C GLU A 135 -3.90 0.98 -18.55
N GLY A 136 -2.87 1.78 -18.85
CA GLY A 136 -2.50 2.92 -18.02
C GLY A 136 -2.07 2.54 -16.60
N PRO A 137 -1.73 3.53 -15.75
CA PRO A 137 -1.19 3.25 -14.41
C PRO A 137 -2.11 2.39 -13.53
N TRP A 138 -3.40 2.71 -13.46
CA TRP A 138 -4.36 1.93 -12.68
C TRP A 138 -4.55 0.51 -13.25
N GLY A 139 -4.77 0.36 -14.56
CA GLY A 139 -4.95 -0.96 -15.17
C GLY A 139 -3.70 -1.83 -15.03
N TRP A 140 -2.50 -1.24 -15.02
CA TRP A 140 -1.28 -1.99 -14.70
C TRP A 140 -1.24 -2.41 -13.24
N ALA A 141 -1.48 -1.50 -12.30
CA ALA A 141 -1.43 -1.80 -10.87
C ALA A 141 -2.51 -2.80 -10.43
N ASN A 142 -3.69 -2.75 -11.05
CA ASN A 142 -4.82 -3.63 -10.77
C ASN A 142 -4.61 -5.06 -11.27
N ALA A 143 -3.80 -5.24 -12.32
CA ALA A 143 -3.73 -6.49 -13.05
C ALA A 143 -3.43 -7.71 -12.15
N ASN A 144 -3.94 -8.85 -12.59
CA ASN A 144 -3.52 -10.15 -12.06
C ASN A 144 -1.99 -10.26 -12.06
N GLY A 145 -1.44 -11.01 -11.11
CA GLY A 145 0.02 -11.16 -10.99
C GLY A 145 0.70 -9.87 -10.49
N PRO A 146 1.92 -9.55 -10.97
CA PRO A 146 2.79 -8.53 -10.35
C PRO A 146 2.51 -7.09 -10.84
N GLY A 147 1.27 -6.74 -11.17
CA GLY A 147 0.91 -5.50 -11.85
C GLY A 147 1.56 -4.22 -11.30
N LEU A 148 1.45 -3.99 -9.98
CA LEU A 148 2.08 -2.83 -9.32
C LEU A 148 3.62 -2.85 -9.44
N ALA A 149 4.25 -4.01 -9.30
CA ALA A 149 5.70 -4.16 -9.41
C ALA A 149 6.18 -3.79 -10.82
N VAL A 150 5.45 -4.23 -11.86
CA VAL A 150 5.73 -3.87 -13.27
C VAL A 150 5.58 -2.36 -13.49
N LEU A 151 4.53 -1.74 -12.96
CA LEU A 151 4.34 -0.29 -13.04
C LEU A 151 5.51 0.47 -12.40
N VAL A 152 5.88 0.10 -11.18
CA VAL A 152 6.96 0.77 -10.43
C VAL A 152 8.30 0.59 -11.14
N HIS A 153 8.57 -0.60 -11.67
CA HIS A 153 9.76 -0.86 -12.48
C HIS A 153 9.78 0.00 -13.74
N ARG A 154 8.67 0.03 -14.49
CA ARG A 154 8.55 0.80 -15.74
C ARG A 154 8.81 2.29 -15.53
N LEU A 155 8.33 2.85 -14.42
CA LEU A 155 8.54 4.25 -14.07
C LEU A 155 9.95 4.51 -13.53
N GLY A 156 10.68 3.48 -13.10
CA GLY A 156 11.91 3.62 -12.32
C GLY A 156 11.66 4.23 -10.93
N ALA A 157 10.44 4.06 -10.40
CA ALA A 157 9.99 4.68 -9.15
C ALA A 157 10.44 3.92 -7.89
N GLY A 158 11.05 2.74 -8.05
CA GLY A 158 11.34 1.85 -6.94
C GLY A 158 12.06 0.58 -7.35
N VAL A 159 12.13 -0.35 -6.39
CA VAL A 159 12.76 -1.66 -6.55
C VAL A 159 11.79 -2.77 -6.17
N ASN A 160 11.94 -3.93 -6.81
CA ASN A 160 11.16 -5.12 -6.55
C ASN A 160 12.06 -6.28 -6.12
N PHE A 161 11.59 -7.12 -5.21
CA PHE A 161 12.35 -8.26 -4.68
C PHE A 161 11.43 -9.29 -4.00
N GLU A 162 11.95 -10.48 -3.67
CA GLU A 162 11.20 -11.56 -3.01
C GLU A 162 11.78 -11.92 -1.62
N ASP A 163 12.95 -11.38 -1.25
CA ASP A 163 13.66 -11.72 -0.02
C ASP A 163 13.05 -11.00 1.20
N TRP A 164 12.39 -11.76 2.08
CA TRP A 164 11.83 -11.28 3.34
C TRP A 164 12.82 -10.50 4.20
N ARG A 165 14.11 -10.87 4.19
CA ARG A 165 15.15 -10.19 5.01
C ARG A 165 15.39 -8.75 4.57
N LYS A 166 15.01 -8.41 3.33
CA LYS A 166 15.10 -7.05 2.78
C LYS A 166 13.82 -6.26 3.01
N ALA A 167 12.71 -6.91 3.34
CA ALA A 167 11.41 -6.28 3.49
C ALA A 167 11.35 -5.38 4.72
N ARG A 168 10.57 -4.31 4.65
CA ARG A 168 10.33 -3.40 5.78
C ARG A 168 8.92 -2.82 5.72
N PRO A 169 8.37 -2.36 6.87
CA PRO A 169 7.09 -1.68 6.88
C PRO A 169 6.98 -0.57 5.82
N GLY A 170 5.85 -0.52 5.12
CA GLY A 170 5.61 0.39 4.00
C GLY A 170 5.92 -0.18 2.61
N ASP A 171 6.60 -1.34 2.52
CA ASP A 171 6.71 -2.04 1.24
C ASP A 171 5.33 -2.56 0.82
N PHE A 172 4.96 -2.37 -0.44
CA PHE A 172 3.80 -3.03 -1.02
C PHE A 172 4.15 -4.50 -1.24
N MET A 173 3.17 -5.38 -1.07
CA MET A 173 3.34 -6.81 -1.29
C MET A 173 2.24 -7.35 -2.18
N LYS A 174 2.62 -8.08 -3.24
CA LYS A 174 1.71 -8.98 -3.94
C LYS A 174 1.93 -10.39 -3.38
N ILE A 175 0.96 -10.90 -2.63
CA ILE A 175 0.98 -12.22 -2.01
C ILE A 175 0.27 -13.23 -2.92
N PHE A 176 0.87 -14.40 -3.11
CA PHE A 176 0.25 -15.53 -3.80
C PHE A 176 0.14 -16.70 -2.82
N TRP A 177 -1.05 -17.28 -2.72
CA TRP A 177 -1.35 -18.38 -1.79
C TRP A 177 -1.06 -19.75 -2.40
N THR A 178 -0.94 -19.81 -3.73
CA THR A 178 -0.63 -21.02 -4.49
C THR A 178 0.62 -20.82 -5.36
N ASP A 179 1.03 -21.86 -6.08
CA ASP A 179 2.12 -21.76 -7.07
C ASP A 179 1.69 -21.08 -8.38
N HIS A 180 0.40 -20.85 -8.56
CA HIS A 180 -0.15 -20.22 -9.77
C HIS A 180 0.02 -18.70 -9.72
N ILE A 181 0.19 -18.09 -10.90
CA ILE A 181 0.22 -16.63 -11.08
C ILE A 181 -0.54 -16.31 -12.37
N GLY A 182 -1.55 -15.43 -12.30
CA GLY A 182 -2.38 -15.05 -13.44
C GLY A 182 -3.79 -15.61 -13.30
N ARG A 183 -4.27 -16.35 -14.31
CA ARG A 183 -5.67 -16.79 -14.42
C ARG A 183 -6.21 -17.53 -13.20
N ARG A 184 -5.40 -18.39 -12.56
CA ARG A 184 -5.83 -19.20 -11.41
C ARG A 184 -5.57 -18.54 -10.06
N GLU A 185 -4.73 -17.51 -10.02
CA GLU A 185 -4.41 -16.76 -8.81
C GLU A 185 -3.97 -15.33 -9.21
N SER A 186 -4.86 -14.39 -8.95
CA SER A 186 -4.64 -12.96 -9.22
C SER A 186 -3.58 -12.35 -8.31
N GLY A 187 -3.39 -12.91 -7.12
CA GLY A 187 -2.58 -12.38 -6.04
C GLY A 187 -3.31 -11.32 -5.20
N HIS A 188 -2.95 -11.22 -3.92
CA HIS A 188 -3.47 -10.25 -2.95
C HIS A 188 -2.53 -9.07 -2.80
N LEU A 189 -2.95 -7.86 -3.21
CA LEU A 189 -2.14 -6.65 -3.06
C LEU A 189 -2.33 -6.06 -1.65
N THR A 190 -1.24 -5.83 -0.95
CA THR A 190 -1.22 -5.39 0.45
C THR A 190 -0.05 -4.44 0.70
N VAL A 191 0.03 -3.86 1.90
CA VAL A 191 1.18 -3.10 2.39
C VAL A 191 1.70 -3.73 3.68
N LEU A 192 2.99 -4.01 3.75
CA LEU A 192 3.64 -4.56 4.93
C LEU A 192 3.53 -3.56 6.10
N VAL A 193 2.94 -4.01 7.21
CA VAL A 193 2.85 -3.25 8.46
C VAL A 193 3.93 -3.70 9.43
N LYS A 194 4.12 -5.01 9.57
CA LYS A 194 5.09 -5.61 10.49
C LYS A 194 5.54 -6.98 9.99
N ASP A 195 6.84 -7.23 10.08
CA ASP A 195 7.41 -8.58 10.04
C ASP A 195 7.55 -9.08 11.49
N GLY A 196 6.87 -10.18 11.81
CA GLY A 196 6.88 -10.83 13.12
C GLY A 196 7.79 -12.05 13.22
N GLY A 197 8.73 -12.23 12.28
CA GLY A 197 9.52 -13.46 12.17
C GLY A 197 8.76 -14.50 11.36
N ASP A 198 8.01 -15.36 12.06
CA ASP A 198 7.21 -16.43 11.44
C ASP A 198 5.84 -15.97 10.96
N THR A 199 5.42 -14.78 11.38
CA THR A 199 4.17 -14.14 10.97
C THR A 199 4.44 -12.85 10.22
N VAL A 200 3.47 -12.43 9.42
CA VAL A 200 3.48 -11.12 8.77
C VAL A 200 2.14 -10.43 9.01
N THR A 201 2.20 -9.15 9.37
CA THR A 201 1.04 -8.27 9.43
C THR A 201 1.06 -7.32 8.25
N PHE A 202 -0.04 -7.27 7.51
CA PHE A 202 -0.20 -6.37 6.37
C PHE A 202 -1.53 -5.62 6.44
N TRP A 203 -1.57 -4.46 5.80
CA TRP A 203 -2.78 -3.67 5.59
C TRP A 203 -3.28 -3.83 4.15
N SER A 204 -4.59 -3.97 3.97
CA SER A 204 -5.27 -3.97 2.67
C SER A 204 -6.78 -3.79 2.88
N SER A 205 -7.58 -3.96 1.82
CA SER A 205 -8.98 -4.34 1.94
C SER A 205 -9.09 -5.88 1.97
N ASN A 206 -9.53 -6.42 3.11
CA ASN A 206 -9.57 -7.84 3.40
C ASN A 206 -11.00 -8.35 3.37
N MET A 207 -11.20 -9.60 2.94
CA MET A 207 -12.49 -10.25 3.10
C MET A 207 -12.73 -10.65 4.56
N PRO A 208 -13.95 -10.46 5.10
CA PRO A 208 -15.08 -9.71 4.54
C PRO A 208 -15.06 -8.21 4.89
N ASP A 209 -14.19 -7.80 5.82
CA ASP A 209 -14.35 -6.56 6.60
C ASP A 209 -14.00 -5.27 5.86
N GLY A 210 -13.26 -5.33 4.76
CA GLY A 210 -12.73 -4.15 4.06
C GLY A 210 -11.39 -3.70 4.63
N TYR A 211 -11.17 -2.38 4.75
CA TYR A 211 -9.87 -1.84 5.15
C TYR A 211 -9.43 -2.33 6.53
N GLY A 212 -8.19 -2.82 6.65
CA GLY A 212 -7.68 -3.24 7.95
C GLY A 212 -6.35 -3.97 7.88
N ALA A 213 -5.76 -4.16 9.05
CA ALA A 213 -4.60 -5.01 9.22
C ALA A 213 -5.02 -6.47 9.40
N LYS A 214 -4.26 -7.39 8.81
CA LYS A 214 -4.41 -8.84 9.00
C LYS A 214 -3.04 -9.45 9.25
N THR A 215 -2.98 -10.40 10.18
CA THR A 215 -1.78 -11.18 10.49
C THR A 215 -1.96 -12.61 10.02
N VAL A 216 -0.96 -13.15 9.32
CA VAL A 216 -0.94 -14.55 8.86
C VAL A 216 0.44 -15.17 9.10
N PRO A 217 0.54 -16.51 9.27
CA PRO A 217 1.81 -17.21 9.21
C PRO A 217 2.45 -17.08 7.82
N LYS A 218 3.76 -16.83 7.75
CA LYS A 218 4.50 -16.79 6.48
C LYS A 218 4.49 -18.14 5.76
N SER A 219 4.34 -19.25 6.50
CA SER A 219 4.19 -20.59 5.93
C SER A 219 2.94 -20.76 5.06
N GLN A 220 1.92 -19.91 5.21
CA GLN A 220 0.75 -19.89 4.32
C GLN A 220 0.98 -19.12 3.03
N ILE A 221 2.02 -18.28 2.97
CA ILE A 221 2.35 -17.47 1.80
C ILE A 221 3.26 -18.29 0.90
N ARG A 222 2.74 -18.73 -0.25
CA ARG A 222 3.52 -19.53 -1.20
C ARG A 222 4.58 -18.68 -1.89
N ARG A 223 4.21 -17.46 -2.30
CA ARG A 223 5.12 -16.47 -2.92
C ARG A 223 4.74 -15.07 -2.51
N VAL A 224 5.74 -14.18 -2.49
CA VAL A 224 5.55 -12.76 -2.25
C VAL A 224 6.47 -11.97 -3.16
N ILE A 225 5.96 -10.86 -3.68
CA ILE A 225 6.75 -9.85 -4.38
C ILE A 225 6.61 -8.56 -3.58
N PHE A 226 7.73 -8.06 -3.07
CA PHE A 226 7.82 -6.76 -2.45
C PHE A 226 8.09 -5.71 -3.51
N THR A 227 7.40 -4.58 -3.37
CA THR A 227 7.59 -3.38 -4.18
C THR A 227 7.82 -2.21 -3.25
N ARG A 228 9.04 -1.65 -3.32
CA ARG A 228 9.46 -0.51 -2.51
C ARG A 228 9.58 0.72 -3.39
N ILE A 229 8.80 1.74 -3.10
CA ILE A 229 8.97 3.06 -3.72
C ILE A 229 10.19 3.74 -3.10
N THR A 230 11.12 4.17 -3.93
CA THR A 230 12.34 4.90 -3.53
C THR A 230 12.46 6.24 -4.22
N ARG A 231 11.70 6.45 -5.31
CA ARG A 231 11.75 7.61 -6.19
C ARG A 231 10.33 8.09 -6.54
N PRO A 232 9.56 8.61 -5.58
CA PRO A 232 8.19 9.06 -5.82
C PRO A 232 8.06 10.12 -6.93
N GLU A 233 9.09 10.92 -7.18
CA GLU A 233 9.11 11.90 -8.28
C GLU A 233 8.91 11.26 -9.67
N ARG A 234 9.27 9.99 -9.82
CA ARG A 234 9.17 9.25 -11.09
C ARG A 234 7.74 8.94 -11.49
N PHE A 235 6.77 9.06 -10.57
CA PHE A 235 5.35 8.98 -10.93
C PHE A 235 4.91 10.14 -11.85
N ASN A 236 5.72 11.20 -12.00
CA ASN A 236 5.50 12.22 -13.04
C ASN A 236 5.58 11.64 -14.48
N LEU A 237 6.17 10.45 -14.66
CA LEU A 237 6.24 9.74 -15.93
C LEU A 237 5.00 8.87 -16.22
N ALA A 238 4.00 8.86 -15.33
CA ALA A 238 2.75 8.11 -15.51
C ALA A 238 2.05 8.31 -16.88
N PRO A 239 2.09 9.49 -17.53
CA PRO A 239 1.47 9.67 -18.84
C PRO A 239 2.09 8.83 -19.97
N ALA A 240 3.28 8.26 -19.77
CA ALA A 240 3.95 7.37 -20.72
C ALA A 240 3.53 5.89 -20.55
N VAL A 241 2.69 5.58 -19.57
CA VAL A 241 2.17 4.23 -19.31
C VAL A 241 0.94 4.01 -20.20
N GLY A 242 1.12 3.26 -21.29
CA GLY A 242 0.08 2.88 -22.22
C GLY A 242 -0.45 1.46 -21.96
N SER A 243 -0.65 0.69 -23.04
CA SER A 243 -1.09 -0.70 -22.96
C SER A 243 0.07 -1.67 -22.74
N HIS A 244 -0.15 -2.74 -21.97
CA HIS A 244 0.83 -3.81 -21.72
C HIS A 244 0.21 -5.20 -21.98
N PRO A 245 0.39 -5.78 -23.18
CA PRO A 245 -0.28 -7.01 -23.58
C PRO A 245 -0.08 -8.19 -22.62
N TRP A 246 1.13 -8.32 -22.06
CA TRP A 246 1.41 -9.38 -21.10
C TRP A 246 0.58 -9.24 -19.81
N LEU A 247 0.38 -8.03 -19.27
CA LEU A 247 -0.46 -7.84 -18.08
C LEU A 247 -1.93 -8.16 -18.41
N SER A 248 -2.42 -7.69 -19.56
CA SER A 248 -3.78 -8.00 -20.04
C SER A 248 -4.01 -9.51 -20.23
N SER A 249 -2.97 -10.26 -20.61
CA SER A 249 -3.07 -11.71 -20.82
C SER A 249 -3.29 -12.51 -19.53
N LEU A 250 -2.92 -11.96 -18.36
CA LEU A 250 -2.97 -12.65 -17.07
C LEU A 250 -4.41 -12.91 -16.56
N LEU A 251 -5.42 -12.32 -17.20
CA LEU A 251 -6.82 -12.70 -16.99
C LEU A 251 -7.14 -14.09 -17.54
N ARG A 252 -6.38 -14.55 -18.55
CA ARG A 252 -6.65 -15.77 -19.33
C ARG A 252 -5.50 -16.77 -19.31
N GLN A 253 -4.32 -16.34 -18.88
CA GLN A 253 -3.10 -17.14 -18.90
C GLN A 253 -2.48 -17.24 -17.52
N GLU A 254 -1.76 -18.34 -17.31
CA GLU A 254 -0.87 -18.55 -16.17
C GLU A 254 0.57 -18.36 -16.64
N VAL A 255 1.41 -17.82 -15.77
CA VAL A 255 2.81 -17.51 -16.10
C VAL A 255 3.75 -18.05 -15.03
N GLY A 256 4.99 -18.33 -15.44
CA GLY A 256 6.03 -18.77 -14.53
C GLY A 256 6.72 -17.62 -13.79
N ILE A 257 7.33 -17.92 -12.64
CA ILE A 257 8.05 -16.93 -11.83
C ILE A 257 9.21 -16.25 -12.59
N LYS A 258 9.83 -16.94 -13.56
CA LYS A 258 10.89 -16.36 -14.41
C LYS A 258 10.38 -15.16 -15.23
N GLU A 259 9.18 -15.27 -15.79
CA GLU A 259 8.57 -14.17 -16.55
C GLU A 259 8.19 -13.02 -15.63
N VAL A 260 7.59 -13.35 -14.49
CA VAL A 260 7.23 -12.39 -13.44
C VAL A 260 8.44 -11.57 -13.00
N ARG A 261 9.58 -12.22 -12.73
CA ARG A 261 10.84 -11.55 -12.41
C ARG A 261 11.29 -10.61 -13.51
N ARG A 262 11.33 -11.11 -14.75
CA ARG A 262 11.72 -10.30 -15.93
C ARG A 262 10.88 -9.04 -16.07
N TYR A 263 9.55 -9.15 -16.09
CA TYR A 263 8.67 -7.99 -16.27
C TYR A 263 8.65 -7.04 -15.06
N SER A 264 8.93 -7.56 -13.87
CA SER A 264 9.00 -6.74 -12.64
C SER A 264 10.39 -6.14 -12.40
N GLY A 265 11.36 -6.34 -13.30
CA GLY A 265 12.73 -5.85 -13.15
C GLY A 265 13.48 -6.47 -11.97
N MET A 266 13.12 -7.70 -11.57
CA MET A 266 13.82 -8.45 -10.54
C MET A 266 14.95 -9.26 -11.18
N GLN A 267 16.08 -9.33 -10.49
CA GLN A 267 17.17 -10.21 -10.91
C GLN A 267 16.72 -11.67 -10.83
N ASN A 268 17.11 -12.48 -11.83
CA ASN A 268 17.02 -13.92 -11.68
C ASN A 268 18.06 -14.35 -10.64
N PRO A 269 17.68 -15.19 -9.65
CA PRO A 269 18.63 -15.73 -8.68
C PRO A 269 19.69 -16.61 -9.35
#